data_AF-A0A7W1C1J1-F1
#
_entry.id   AF-A0A7W1C1J1-F1
#
_cell.length_a   1.000
_cell.length_b   1.000
_cell.length_c   1.000
_cell.angle_alpha   90.00
_cell.angle_beta   90.00
_cell.angle_gamma   90.00
#
_symmetry.space_group_name_H-M   'P 1'
#
loop_
_entity.id
_entity.type
_entity.pdbx_description
1 polymer ?
#
loop_
_entity_poly.entity_id
_entity_poly.type
_entity_poly.pdbx_seq_one_letter_code
_entity_poly.pdbx_strand_id
1 'polypeptide(L)'
;MDCRTFSAQHVGFVDDVLPGIQIVEMQRHIAECAPCARQDALIRRSLLVFRNMPTIHCSPGFTERVNDSIRALHDAPEPRPASFFTPGGTLAALLAAGIVAVAGFDLLSGSDAPLTHAPVVAMVPAQDEMPVEEALMASHAMLASVSTGIPIWPAALMAEQAQIQLANSAFRLANLTR
;
A
#
# COMPACT_ATOMS: atom_id res chain seq x y z
N MET A 1 -16.23 17.33 -0.49
CA MET A 1 -16.45 16.08 -1.23
C MET A 1 -16.88 14.98 -0.28
N ASP A 2 -17.47 13.90 -0.78
CA ASP A 2 -17.84 12.71 -0.01
C ASP A 2 -16.72 11.64 -0.03
N CYS A 3 -16.78 10.69 0.91
CA CYS A 3 -15.74 9.67 1.06
C CYS A 3 -15.58 8.78 -0.18
N ARG A 4 -16.67 8.58 -0.95
CA ARG A 4 -16.64 7.76 -2.17
C ARG A 4 -15.83 8.44 -3.27
N THR A 5 -16.08 9.72 -3.51
CA THR A 5 -15.31 10.51 -4.48
C THR A 5 -13.86 10.64 -4.04
N PHE A 6 -13.61 10.84 -2.76
CA PHE A 6 -12.25 10.85 -2.20
C PHE A 6 -11.50 9.56 -2.54
N SER A 7 -12.09 8.39 -2.26
CA SER A 7 -11.47 7.09 -2.55
C SER A 7 -11.19 6.90 -4.03
N ALA A 8 -12.15 7.27 -4.90
CA ALA A 8 -11.99 7.16 -6.35
C ALA A 8 -10.86 8.06 -6.91
N GLN A 9 -10.64 9.22 -6.30
CA GLN A 9 -9.63 10.20 -6.74
C GLN A 9 -8.31 10.10 -5.96
N HIS A 10 -8.23 9.25 -4.93
CA HIS A 10 -7.10 9.23 -3.98
C HIS A 10 -5.75 8.90 -4.65
N VAL A 11 -5.74 7.95 -5.59
CA VAL A 11 -4.51 7.62 -6.34
C VAL A 11 -3.99 8.86 -7.08
N GLY A 12 -4.87 9.57 -7.78
CA GLY A 12 -4.46 10.77 -8.50
C GLY A 12 -4.00 11.91 -7.58
N PHE A 13 -4.57 11.99 -6.39
CA PHE A 13 -4.15 12.95 -5.36
C PHE A 13 -2.77 12.63 -4.78
N VAL A 14 -2.46 11.35 -4.59
CA VAL A 14 -1.15 10.90 -4.10
C VAL A 14 -0.06 11.08 -5.16
N ASP A 15 -0.38 10.84 -6.42
CA ASP A 15 0.53 10.96 -7.56
C ASP A 15 0.64 12.40 -8.11
N ASP A 16 -0.05 13.36 -7.49
CA ASP A 16 -0.05 14.78 -7.88
C ASP A 16 -0.50 15.05 -9.34
N VAL A 17 -1.44 14.23 -9.84
CA VAL A 17 -2.00 14.35 -11.20
C VAL A 17 -3.38 15.02 -11.25
N LEU A 18 -3.94 15.38 -10.09
CA LEU A 18 -5.22 16.09 -10.03
C LEU A 18 -5.06 17.60 -10.30
N PRO A 19 -6.08 18.27 -10.87
CA PRO A 19 -6.12 19.73 -10.94
C PRO A 19 -6.06 20.36 -9.55
N GLY A 20 -5.41 21.52 -9.41
CA GLY A 20 -5.20 22.18 -8.11
C GLY A 20 -6.46 22.41 -7.27
N ILE A 21 -7.61 22.69 -7.89
CA ILE A 21 -8.89 22.82 -7.18
C ILE A 21 -9.26 21.49 -6.47
N GLN A 22 -9.08 20.36 -7.16
CA GLN A 22 -9.37 19.04 -6.60
C GLN A 22 -8.38 18.67 -5.50
N ILE A 23 -7.11 19.08 -5.61
CA ILE A 23 -6.12 18.90 -4.54
C ILE A 23 -6.58 19.59 -3.25
N VAL A 24 -7.06 20.83 -3.33
CA VAL A 24 -7.56 21.59 -2.16
C VAL A 24 -8.81 20.91 -1.57
N GLU A 25 -9.71 20.42 -2.42
CA GLU A 25 -10.89 19.67 -1.94
C GLU A 25 -10.52 18.38 -1.22
N MET A 26 -9.55 17.63 -1.75
CA MET A 26 -8.99 16.42 -1.13
C MET A 26 -8.34 16.72 0.22
N GLN A 27 -7.52 17.77 0.29
CA GLN A 27 -6.88 18.21 1.54
C GLN A 27 -7.90 18.60 2.61
N ARG A 28 -8.92 19.38 2.22
CA ARG A 28 -10.01 19.75 3.13
C ARG A 28 -10.74 18.50 3.66
N HIS A 29 -11.02 17.52 2.78
CA HIS A 29 -11.69 16.30 3.21
C HIS A 29 -10.86 15.49 4.20
N ILE A 30 -9.54 15.39 4.02
CA ILE A 30 -8.64 14.74 4.98
C ILE A 30 -8.68 15.44 6.34
N ALA A 31 -8.74 16.78 6.36
CA ALA A 31 -8.83 17.54 7.61
C ALA A 31 -10.16 17.33 8.35
N GLU A 32 -11.26 17.10 7.61
CA GLU A 32 -12.60 16.99 8.16
C GLU A 32 -13.04 15.54 8.46
N CYS A 33 -12.47 14.55 7.77
CA CYS A 33 -12.91 13.15 7.80
C CYS A 33 -11.82 12.22 8.36
N ALA A 34 -11.93 11.86 9.64
CA ALA A 34 -10.97 10.99 10.31
C ALA A 34 -10.77 9.60 9.66
N PRO A 35 -11.80 8.90 9.13
CA PRO A 35 -11.60 7.66 8.38
C PRO A 35 -10.72 7.82 7.14
N CYS A 36 -10.97 8.86 6.32
CA CYS A 36 -10.20 9.13 5.11
C CYS A 36 -8.78 9.59 5.43
N ALA A 37 -8.58 10.35 6.53
CA ALA A 37 -7.25 10.70 7.01
C ALA A 37 -6.41 9.48 7.40
N ARG A 38 -7.02 8.49 8.06
CA ARG A 38 -6.32 7.22 8.38
C ARG A 38 -5.94 6.44 7.13
N GLN A 39 -6.82 6.39 6.13
CA GLN A 39 -6.54 5.74 4.86
C GLN A 39 -5.37 6.42 4.13
N ASP A 40 -5.39 7.76 4.03
CA ASP A 40 -4.31 8.53 3.41
C ASP A 40 -2.96 8.28 4.13
N ALA A 41 -2.95 8.35 5.46
CA ALA A 41 -1.75 8.08 6.24
C ALA A 41 -1.21 6.66 6.03
N LEU A 42 -2.09 5.64 5.96
CA LEU A 42 -1.68 4.26 5.71
C LEU A 42 -1.03 4.11 4.34
N ILE A 43 -1.65 4.68 3.30
CA ILE A 43 -1.14 4.61 1.92
C ILE A 43 0.19 5.37 1.79
N ARG A 44 0.30 6.57 2.37
CA ARG A 44 1.56 7.32 2.33
C ARG A 44 2.68 6.59 3.07
N ARG A 45 2.38 5.93 4.20
CA ARG A 45 3.35 5.10 4.93
C ARG A 45 3.76 3.86 4.14
N SER A 46 2.83 3.18 3.47
CA SER A 46 3.19 2.02 2.64
C SER A 46 4.07 2.43 1.45
N LEU A 47 3.79 3.58 0.82
CA LEU A 47 4.64 4.12 -0.23
C LEU A 47 6.05 4.48 0.24
N LEU A 48 6.21 4.92 1.49
CA LEU A 48 7.55 5.13 2.06
C LEU A 48 8.33 3.82 2.14
N VAL A 49 7.69 2.68 2.45
CA VAL A 49 8.37 1.37 2.44
C VAL A 49 8.88 1.03 1.05
N PHE A 50 8.04 1.19 0.02
CA PHE A 50 8.44 0.92 -1.36
C PHE A 50 9.55 1.85 -1.85
N ARG A 51 9.50 3.13 -1.49
CA ARG A 51 10.53 4.12 -1.85
C ARG A 51 11.88 3.86 -1.19
N ASN A 52 11.90 3.14 -0.06
CA ASN A 52 13.11 2.77 0.66
C ASN A 52 13.55 1.32 0.40
N MET A 53 12.96 0.64 -0.58
CA MET A 53 13.38 -0.71 -0.97
C MET A 53 14.73 -0.65 -1.72
N PRO A 54 15.61 -1.66 -1.57
CA PRO A 54 16.82 -1.76 -2.38
C PRO A 54 16.50 -1.67 -3.87
N THR A 55 17.38 -1.01 -4.63
CA THR A 55 17.22 -0.91 -6.07
C THR A 55 17.22 -2.31 -6.69
N ILE A 56 16.17 -2.61 -7.45
CA ILE A 56 16.06 -3.88 -8.17
C ILE A 56 17.01 -3.82 -9.36
N HIS A 57 18.03 -4.68 -9.39
CA HIS A 57 18.91 -4.85 -10.54
C HIS A 57 18.32 -5.89 -11.49
N CYS A 58 18.05 -5.49 -12.73
CA CYS A 58 17.63 -6.42 -13.77
C CYS A 58 18.78 -7.36 -14.16
N SER A 59 18.44 -8.58 -14.56
CA SER A 59 19.43 -9.50 -15.14
C SER A 59 19.95 -8.98 -16.48
N PRO A 60 21.17 -9.36 -16.90
CA PRO A 60 21.67 -9.01 -18.23
C PRO A 60 20.69 -9.43 -19.33
N GLY A 61 20.50 -8.57 -20.32
CA GLY A 61 19.60 -8.83 -21.45
C GLY A 61 18.10 -8.75 -21.12
N PHE A 62 17.71 -8.29 -19.92
CA PHE A 62 16.30 -8.28 -19.49
C PHE A 62 15.44 -7.37 -20.36
N THR A 63 15.90 -6.16 -20.64
CA THR A 63 15.16 -5.18 -21.45
C THR A 63 14.91 -5.69 -22.87
N GLU A 64 15.90 -6.37 -23.46
CA GLU A 64 15.79 -7.00 -24.77
C GLU A 64 14.71 -8.09 -24.74
N ARG A 65 14.75 -9.00 -23.77
CA ARG A 65 13.75 -10.07 -23.62
C ARG A 65 12.33 -9.51 -23.42
N VAL A 66 12.19 -8.44 -22.64
CA VAL A 66 10.88 -7.78 -22.43
C VAL A 66 10.38 -7.16 -23.72
N ASN A 67 11.23 -6.44 -24.45
CA ASN A 67 10.86 -5.84 -25.73
C ASN A 67 10.47 -6.89 -26.78
N ASP A 68 11.23 -7.99 -26.86
CA ASP A 68 10.91 -9.11 -27.75
C ASP A 68 9.58 -9.76 -27.37
N SER A 69 9.30 -9.92 -26.07
CA SER A 69 8.02 -10.44 -25.58
C SER A 69 6.85 -9.51 -25.91
N ILE A 70 7.02 -8.19 -25.78
CA ILE A 70 5.97 -7.21 -26.12
C ILE A 70 5.70 -7.24 -27.63
N ARG A 71 6.75 -7.31 -28.46
CA ARG A 71 6.60 -7.44 -29.92
C ARG A 71 5.89 -8.73 -30.29
N ALA A 72 6.28 -9.85 -29.68
CA ALA A 72 5.63 -11.14 -29.91
C ALA A 72 4.14 -11.13 -29.55
N LEU A 73 3.73 -10.41 -28.49
CA LEU A 73 2.33 -10.23 -28.13
C LEU A 73 1.58 -9.31 -29.10
N HIS A 74 2.23 -8.26 -29.59
CA HIS A 74 1.66 -7.37 -30.58
C HIS A 74 1.44 -8.06 -31.93
N ASP A 75 2.39 -8.92 -32.33
CA ASP A 75 2.36 -9.66 -33.60
C ASP A 75 1.64 -11.00 -33.49
N ALA A 76 1.19 -11.39 -32.29
CA ALA A 76 0.41 -12.59 -32.08
C ALA A 76 -0.90 -12.45 -32.87
N PRO A 77 -1.20 -13.38 -33.80
CA PRO A 77 -2.48 -13.36 -34.49
C PRO A 77 -3.59 -13.47 -33.45
N GLU A 78 -4.61 -12.61 -33.54
CA GLU A 78 -5.79 -12.73 -32.70
C GLU A 78 -6.29 -14.17 -32.76
N PRO A 79 -6.61 -14.81 -31.62
CA PRO A 79 -7.20 -16.13 -31.63
C PRO A 79 -8.51 -16.02 -32.40
N ARG A 80 -8.49 -16.47 -33.66
CA ARG A 80 -9.71 -16.59 -34.46
C ARG A 80 -10.69 -17.38 -33.61
N PRO A 81 -11.89 -16.86 -33.31
CA PRO A 81 -12.86 -17.64 -32.57
C PRO A 81 -13.02 -18.95 -33.33
N ALA A 82 -12.68 -20.06 -32.67
CA ALA A 82 -12.90 -21.38 -33.23
C ALA A 82 -14.37 -21.44 -33.61
N SER A 83 -14.64 -21.56 -34.91
CA SER A 83 -16.01 -21.60 -35.40
C SER A 83 -16.74 -22.71 -34.66
N PHE A 84 -17.70 -22.33 -33.82
CA PHE A 84 -18.57 -23.25 -33.08
C PHE A 84 -19.40 -24.15 -34.00
N PHE A 85 -19.37 -23.90 -35.32
CA PHE A 85 -20.03 -24.68 -36.37
C PHE A 85 -19.10 -25.72 -37.02
N THR A 86 -18.07 -26.17 -36.31
CA THR A 86 -17.40 -27.43 -36.68
C THR A 86 -18.14 -28.60 -36.01
N PRO A 87 -18.36 -29.74 -36.69
CA PRO A 87 -19.14 -30.85 -36.15
C PRO A 87 -18.57 -31.47 -34.86
N GLY A 88 -17.32 -31.16 -34.48
CA GLY A 88 -16.74 -31.53 -33.19
C GLY A 88 -16.95 -30.51 -32.05
N GLY A 89 -17.26 -29.25 -32.35
CA GLY A 89 -17.39 -28.17 -31.36
C GLY A 89 -18.69 -28.24 -30.54
N THR A 90 -19.76 -28.78 -31.11
CA THR A 90 -21.06 -28.94 -30.43
C THR A 90 -20.99 -29.93 -29.26
N LEU A 91 -20.18 -30.99 -29.41
CA LEU A 91 -20.02 -32.03 -28.39
C LEU A 91 -19.15 -31.54 -27.22
N ALA A 92 -18.11 -30.76 -27.50
CA ALA A 92 -17.28 -30.12 -26.48
C ALA A 92 -18.05 -29.04 -25.68
N ALA A 93 -18.90 -28.25 -26.36
CA ALA A 93 -19.72 -27.23 -25.70
C ALA A 93 -20.74 -27.84 -24.72
N LEU A 94 -21.34 -28.99 -25.05
CA LEU A 94 -22.26 -29.70 -24.15
C LEU A 94 -21.55 -30.25 -22.91
N LEU A 95 -20.34 -30.78 -23.06
CA LEU A 95 -19.53 -31.24 -21.93
C LEU A 95 -19.11 -30.08 -21.02
N ALA A 96 -18.67 -28.96 -21.60
CA ALA A 96 -18.31 -27.76 -20.84
C ALA A 96 -19.51 -27.17 -20.07
N ALA A 97 -20.68 -27.13 -20.69
CA ALA A 97 -21.92 -26.70 -20.03
C ALA A 97 -22.29 -27.59 -18.83
N GLY A 98 -22.09 -28.91 -18.95
CA GLY A 98 -22.29 -29.86 -17.85
C GLY A 98 -21.34 -29.59 -16.67
N ILE A 99 -20.06 -29.33 -16.93
CA ILE A 99 -19.07 -29.03 -15.88
C ILE A 99 -19.39 -27.72 -15.16
N VAL A 100 -19.78 -26.67 -15.91
CA VAL A 100 -20.18 -25.38 -15.33
C VAL A 100 -21.45 -25.51 -14.48
N ALA A 101 -22.42 -26.33 -14.89
CA ALA A 101 -23.63 -26.57 -14.11
C ALA A 101 -23.34 -27.27 -12.77
N VAL A 102 -22.43 -28.26 -12.76
CA VAL A 102 -22.04 -28.97 -11.54
C VAL A 102 -21.22 -28.07 -10.60
N ALA A 103 -20.23 -27.35 -11.14
CA ALA A 103 -19.41 -26.43 -10.33
C ALA A 103 -20.22 -25.23 -9.80
N GLY A 104 -21.18 -24.72 -10.57
CA GLY A 104 -22.10 -23.67 -10.13
C GLY A 104 -23.03 -24.15 -9.01
N PHE A 105 -23.45 -25.41 -9.05
CA PHE A 105 -24.29 -26.00 -8.00
C PHE A 105 -23.53 -26.15 -6.67
N ASP A 106 -22.25 -26.53 -6.69
CA ASP A 106 -21.40 -26.56 -5.48
C ASP A 106 -21.16 -25.16 -4.88
N LEU A 107 -20.98 -24.15 -5.74
CA LEU A 107 -20.84 -22.74 -5.32
C LEU A 107 -22.11 -22.18 -4.65
N LEU A 108 -23.29 -22.59 -5.13
CA LEU A 108 -24.58 -22.25 -4.53
C LEU A 108 -24.88 -23.06 -3.26
N SER A 109 -24.30 -24.26 -3.13
CA SER A 109 -24.54 -25.18 -2.01
C SER A 109 -23.64 -24.93 -0.79
N GLY A 110 -22.82 -23.86 -0.81
CA GLY A 110 -22.24 -23.24 0.38
C GLY A 110 -21.56 -24.21 1.34
N SER A 111 -20.43 -24.81 0.95
CA SER A 111 -19.51 -25.41 1.92
C SER A 111 -18.68 -24.31 2.57
N ASP A 112 -19.13 -23.81 3.73
CA ASP A 112 -18.33 -23.03 4.67
C ASP A 112 -17.27 -23.91 5.35
N ALA A 113 -16.33 -24.44 4.56
CA ALA A 113 -15.12 -25.04 5.11
C ALA A 113 -14.11 -23.91 5.37
N PRO A 114 -13.76 -23.61 6.64
CA PRO A 114 -12.78 -22.58 6.95
C PRO A 114 -11.41 -23.00 6.39
N LEU A 115 -10.96 -22.28 5.36
CA LEU A 115 -9.59 -22.37 4.85
C LEU A 115 -8.63 -21.86 5.93
N THR A 116 -8.11 -22.78 6.75
CA THR A 116 -7.06 -22.52 7.73
C THR A 116 -5.72 -22.36 7.02
N HIS A 117 -5.36 -21.12 6.70
CA HIS A 117 -3.99 -20.81 6.30
C HIS A 117 -3.03 -20.95 7.49
N ALA A 118 -1.89 -21.60 7.27
CA ALA A 118 -0.84 -21.68 8.28
C ALA A 118 -0.33 -20.26 8.62
N PRO A 119 -0.15 -19.93 9.91
CA PRO A 119 0.27 -18.59 10.31
C PRO A 119 1.69 -18.31 9.78
N VAL A 120 1.82 -17.26 8.97
CA VAL A 120 3.11 -16.73 8.55
C VAL A 120 3.69 -15.95 9.73
N VAL A 121 4.66 -16.54 10.42
CA VAL A 121 5.44 -15.88 11.48
C VAL A 121 6.56 -15.08 10.81
N ALA A 122 6.42 -13.76 10.77
CA ALA A 122 7.51 -12.88 10.40
C ALA A 122 8.54 -12.84 11.55
N MET A 123 9.70 -13.45 11.35
CA MET A 123 10.83 -13.31 12.27
C MET A 123 11.52 -11.97 11.99
N VAL A 124 11.57 -11.10 13.01
CA VAL A 124 12.43 -9.92 12.99
C VAL A 124 13.89 -10.40 12.96
N PRO A 125 14.73 -9.97 12.01
CA PRO A 125 16.14 -10.35 12.01
C PRO A 125 16.78 -9.87 13.32
N ALA A 126 17.54 -10.77 13.96
CA ALA A 126 18.29 -10.47 15.16
C ALA A 126 19.18 -9.25 14.90
N GLN A 127 18.98 -8.19 15.67
CA GLN A 127 19.88 -7.05 15.67
C GLN A 127 21.18 -7.54 16.31
N ASP A 128 22.27 -7.55 15.54
CA ASP A 128 23.61 -7.68 16.12
C ASP A 128 23.75 -6.56 17.17
N GLU A 129 23.96 -6.97 18.42
CA GLU A 129 24.21 -6.06 19.54
C GLU A 129 25.54 -5.36 19.29
N MET A 130 25.51 -4.23 18.59
CA MET A 130 26.66 -3.33 18.56
C MET A 130 26.89 -2.77 19.98
N PRO A 131 28.16 -2.70 20.43
CA PRO A 131 28.49 -2.18 21.75
C PRO A 131 27.99 -0.74 21.90
N VAL A 132 27.29 -0.50 23.01
CA VAL A 132 26.55 0.74 23.38
C VAL A 132 27.40 2.03 23.28
N GLU A 133 28.73 1.92 23.27
CA GLU A 133 29.65 3.06 23.23
C GLU A 133 29.75 3.72 21.84
N GLU A 134 29.57 2.99 20.73
CA GLU A 134 29.62 3.59 19.37
C GLU A 134 28.30 4.26 18.96
N ALA A 135 27.15 3.76 19.44
CA ALA A 135 25.83 4.33 19.14
C ALA A 135 25.62 5.74 19.72
N LEU A 136 26.26 6.04 20.86
CA LEU A 136 26.15 7.35 21.51
C LEU A 136 26.91 8.45 20.75
N MET A 137 28.00 8.10 20.06
CA MET A 137 28.81 9.05 19.27
C MET A 137 28.17 9.36 17.91
N ALA A 138 27.58 8.38 17.23
CA ALA A 138 26.86 8.60 15.97
C ALA A 138 25.66 9.55 16.13
N SER A 139 24.99 9.47 17.29
CA SER A 139 23.83 10.31 17.64
C SER A 139 24.19 11.79 17.78
N HIS A 140 25.38 12.12 18.30
CA HIS A 140 25.82 13.51 18.45
C HIS A 140 26.42 14.08 17.14
N ALA A 141 27.05 13.26 16.32
CA ALA A 141 27.56 13.69 15.02
C ALA A 141 26.45 13.97 13.99
N MET A 142 25.33 13.23 14.02
CA MET A 142 24.16 13.55 13.20
C MET A 142 23.46 14.86 13.62
N LEU A 143 23.52 15.23 14.91
CA LEU A 143 22.99 16.51 15.39
C LEU A 143 23.85 17.71 14.99
N ALA A 144 25.15 17.52 14.74
CA ALA A 144 26.07 18.60 14.41
C ALA A 144 26.07 19.02 12.93
N SER A 145 25.58 18.18 12.01
CA SER A 145 25.60 18.48 10.56
C SER A 145 24.35 19.22 10.05
N VAL A 146 23.33 19.43 10.88
CA VAL A 146 22.11 20.19 10.51
C VAL A 146 22.27 21.66 10.88
N SER A 147 23.32 22.29 10.35
CA SER A 147 23.51 23.73 10.43
C SER A 147 23.72 24.26 9.03
N THR A 148 22.60 24.52 8.34
CA THR A 148 22.34 25.69 7.47
C THR A 148 21.04 25.46 6.71
N GLY A 149 19.90 25.93 7.26
CA GLY A 149 18.65 25.99 6.49
C GLY A 149 17.38 25.78 7.33
N ILE A 150 17.02 26.78 8.15
CA ILE A 150 15.68 27.01 8.75
C ILE A 150 15.11 25.83 9.60
N PRO A 151 15.14 25.92 10.95
CA PRO A 151 14.72 24.83 11.83
C PRO A 151 13.19 24.84 12.04
N ILE A 152 12.42 24.51 11.00
CA ILE A 152 10.96 24.34 11.14
C ILE A 152 10.66 23.04 11.91
N TRP A 153 11.45 22.01 11.68
CA TRP A 153 11.21 20.67 12.22
C TRP A 153 11.40 20.54 13.73
N PRO A 154 12.47 21.07 14.37
CA PRO A 154 12.58 21.04 15.83
C PRO A 154 11.46 21.80 16.53
N ALA A 155 11.03 22.94 15.97
CA ALA A 155 9.92 23.72 16.52
C ALA A 155 8.58 22.99 16.38
N ALA A 156 8.32 22.33 15.25
CA ALA A 156 7.14 21.51 15.03
C ALA A 156 7.07 20.30 15.98
N LEU A 157 8.21 19.61 16.17
CA LEU A 157 8.31 18.48 17.11
C LEU A 157 8.09 18.92 18.57
N MET A 158 8.65 20.06 18.97
CA MET A 158 8.44 20.63 20.30
C MET A 158 6.97 21.04 20.53
N ALA A 159 6.29 21.53 19.49
CA ALA A 159 4.87 21.89 19.56
C ALA A 159 3.96 20.65 19.75
N GLU A 160 4.24 19.54 19.06
CA GLU A 160 3.50 18.29 19.27
C GLU A 160 3.73 17.69 20.66
N GLN A 161 4.98 17.70 21.15
CA GLN A 161 5.30 17.16 22.48
C GLN A 161 4.66 17.97 23.63
N ALA A 162 4.52 19.28 23.48
CA ALA A 162 3.88 20.14 24.48
C ALA A 162 2.40 19.78 24.71
N GLN A 163 1.67 19.42 23.65
CA GLN A 163 0.25 19.05 23.77
C GLN A 163 0.05 17.74 24.54
N ILE A 164 0.94 16.76 24.33
CA ILE A 164 0.89 15.48 25.03
C ILE A 164 1.20 15.66 26.53
N GLN A 165 2.16 16.54 26.87
CA GLN A 165 2.47 16.83 28.28
C GLN A 165 1.33 17.56 29.00
N LEU A 166 0.65 18.50 28.34
CA LEU A 166 -0.50 19.20 28.91
C LEU A 166 -1.67 18.25 29.17
N ALA A 167 -1.98 17.35 28.23
CA ALA A 167 -3.01 16.32 28.42
C ALA A 167 -2.68 15.40 29.60
N ASN A 168 -1.44 14.92 29.69
CA ASN A 168 -1.00 14.05 30.78
C ASN A 168 -0.99 14.75 32.15
N SER A 169 -0.72 16.05 32.21
CA SER A 169 -0.78 16.83 33.45
C SER A 169 -2.21 16.97 33.99
N ALA A 170 -3.19 17.14 33.10
CA ALA A 170 -4.61 17.23 33.46
C ALA A 170 -5.14 15.90 34.05
N PHE A 171 -4.74 14.76 33.48
CA PHE A 171 -5.11 13.44 34.03
C PHE A 171 -4.45 13.15 35.38
N ARG A 172 -3.23 13.66 35.62
CA ARG A 172 -2.52 13.44 36.88
C ARG A 172 -3.08 14.26 38.03
N LEU A 173 -3.59 15.47 37.77
CA LEU A 173 -4.24 16.32 38.76
C LEU A 173 -5.61 15.78 39.19
N ALA A 174 -6.39 15.20 38.26
CA ALA A 174 -7.69 14.59 38.57
C ALA A 174 -7.60 13.35 39.49
N ASN A 175 -6.46 12.65 39.50
CA ASN A 175 -6.21 11.50 40.38
C ASN A 175 -5.74 11.88 41.79
N LEU A 176 -5.37 13.13 42.03
CA LEU A 176 -4.94 13.62 43.35
C LEU A 176 -6.07 14.28 44.15
N THR A 177 -7.23 14.49 43.54
CA THR A 177 -8.41 15.11 44.17
C THR A 177 -9.50 14.12 44.56
N ARG A 178 -9.16 12.83 44.77
CA ARG A 178 -10.11 11.80 45.22
C ARG A 178 -9.68 11.18 46.53
#